data_AF-A0A381R1J3-F1
#
_entry.id   AF-A0A381R1J3-F1
#
_cell.length_a   1.000
_cell.length_b   1.000
_cell.length_c   1.000
_cell.angle_alpha   90.00
_cell.angle_beta   90.00
_cell.angle_gamma   90.00
#
_symmetry.space_group_name_H-M   'P 1'
#
loop_
_entity.id
_entity.type
_entity.pdbx_description
1 polymer ?
#
loop_
_entity_poly.entity_id
_entity_poly.type
_entity_poly.pdbx_seq_one_letter_code
_entity_poly.pdbx_strand_id
1 'polypeptide(L)' 'VPPATHYAKSGDVSIAYQVIGSSSLNLVLVPGWVSHVEQAW' A
#
# COMPACT_ATOMS: atom_id res chain seq x y z
N VAL A 1 14.90 6.39 2.71
CA VAL A 1 13.78 6.52 3.67
C VAL A 1 12.65 5.67 3.13
N PRO A 2 12.11 4.71 3.89
CA PRO A 2 10.98 3.91 3.43
C PRO A 2 9.76 4.82 3.20
N PRO A 3 8.88 4.53 2.23
CA PRO A 3 7.67 5.32 2.02
C PRO A 3 6.75 5.24 3.25
N ALA A 4 5.91 6.24 3.44
CA ALA A 4 4.99 6.28 4.57
C ALA A 4 3.88 5.24 4.39
N THR A 5 3.59 4.49 5.45
CA THR A 5 2.41 3.61 5.49
C THR A 5 1.16 4.43 5.77
N HIS A 6 0.18 4.28 4.89
CA HIS A 6 -1.16 4.84 5.00
C HIS A 6 -2.17 3.71 5.22
N TYR A 7 -3.35 4.08 5.72
CA TYR A 7 -4.43 3.13 5.97
C TYR A 7 -5.72 3.60 5.32
N ALA A 8 -6.30 2.74 4.48
CA ALA A 8 -7.63 2.93 3.93
C ALA A 8 -8.64 2.10 4.73
N LYS A 9 -9.77 2.69 5.12
CA LYS A 9 -10.86 1.96 5.79
C LYS A 9 -11.64 1.14 4.75
N SER A 10 -11.84 -0.14 5.04
CA SER A 10 -12.66 -1.07 4.24
C SER A 10 -13.56 -1.89 5.18
N GLY A 11 -14.81 -1.46 5.36
CA GLY A 11 -15.70 -2.04 6.37
C GLY A 11 -15.09 -1.98 7.77
N ASP A 12 -14.89 -3.14 8.38
CA ASP A 12 -14.33 -3.31 9.71
C ASP A 12 -12.80 -3.51 9.72
N VAL A 13 -12.15 -3.46 8.55
CA VAL A 13 -10.69 -3.62 8.43
C VAL A 13 -10.01 -2.36 7.90
N SER A 14 -8.72 -2.24 8.21
CA SER A 14 -7.83 -1.20 7.69
C SER A 14 -6.82 -1.83 6.73
N ILE A 15 -6.77 -1.34 5.50
CA ILE A 15 -5.83 -1.79 4.46
C ILE A 15 -4.60 -0.90 4.51
N ALA A 16 -3.45 -1.46 4.89
CA ALA A 16 -2.17 -0.79 4.80
C ALA A 16 -1.72 -0.67 3.35
N TYR A 17 -1.27 0.51 2.94
CA TYR A 17 -0.71 0.75 1.62
C TYR A 17 0.36 1.83 1.65
N GLN A 18 1.17 1.89 0.61
CA GLN A 18 2.16 2.95 0.42
C GLN A 18 1.99 3.57 -0.97
N VAL A 19 2.22 4.87 -1.06
CA VAL A 19 2.22 5.61 -2.33
C VAL A 19 3.66 5.89 -2.71
N ILE A 20 4.02 5.51 -3.93
CA ILE A 20 5.35 5.74 -4.50
C ILE A 20 5.23 6.46 -5.85
N GLY A 21 6.11 7.43 -6.08
CA GLY A 21 6.08 8.28 -7.26
C GLY A 21 4.92 9.30 -7.27
N SER A 22 4.81 10.04 -8.38
CA SER A 22 3.86 11.16 -8.51
C SER A 22 3.32 11.32 -9.95
N SER A 23 3.20 10.21 -10.69
CA SER A 23 2.70 10.23 -12.07
C SER A 23 1.19 10.47 -12.14
N SER A 24 0.70 10.94 -13.29
CA SER A 24 -0.73 11.13 -13.57
C SER A 24 -1.49 9.80 -13.70
N LEU A 25 -0.79 8.72 -14.06
CA LEU A 25 -1.34 7.37 -14.08
C LEU A 25 -1.22 6.74 -12.69
N ASN A 26 -2.35 6.33 -12.14
CA ASN A 26 -2.41 5.60 -10.88
C ASN A 26 -2.45 4.09 -11.15
N LEU A 27 -1.59 3.34 -10.47
CA LEU A 27 -1.56 1.87 -10.52
C LEU A 27 -1.73 1.32 -9.11
N VAL A 28 -2.53 0.27 -8.97
CA VAL A 28 -2.71 -0.45 -7.71
C VAL A 28 -2.08 -1.83 -7.86
N LEU A 29 -1.02 -2.09 -7.11
CA LEU A 29 -0.40 -3.40 -7.02
C LEU A 29 -0.96 -4.12 -5.80
N VAL A 30 -1.64 -5.25 -6.00
CA VAL A 30 -2.14 -6.12 -4.93
C VAL A 30 -1.24 -7.35 -4.86
N PRO A 31 -0.41 -7.48 -3.81
CA PRO A 31 0.42 -8.67 -3.63
C PRO A 31 -0.40 -9.94 -3.36
N GLY A 32 0.23 -11.09 -3.55
CA GLY A 32 -0.37 -12.41 -3.33
C GLY A 32 -0.65 -12.76 -1.87
N TRP A 33 -0.92 -14.05 -1.60
CA TRP A 33 -1.38 -14.49 -0.27
C TRP A 33 -0.34 -14.27 0.83
N VAL A 34 -0.80 -13.64 1.92
CA VAL A 34 -0.04 -13.17 3.10
C VAL A 34 1.10 -12.22 2.73
N SER A 35 0.90 -10.93 2.97
CA SER A 35 1.87 -9.88 2.65
C SER A 35 1.92 -8.81 3.73
N HIS A 36 3.03 -8.06 3.77
CA HIS A 36 3.25 -6.95 4.69
C HIS A 36 3.94 -5.82 3.93
N VAL A 37 3.35 -4.62 3.90
CA VAL A 37 3.82 -3.54 3.02
C VAL A 37 5.23 -3.08 3.43
N GLU A 38 5.54 -3.11 4.72
CA GLU A 38 6.84 -2.75 5.27
C GLU A 38 7.98 -3.68 4.82
N GLN A 39 7.68 -4.90 4.35
CA GLN A 39 8.67 -5.87 3.87
C GLN A 39 8.96 -5.73 2.36
N ALA A 40 8.22 -4.92 1.62
CA ALA A 40 8.34 -4.85 0.16
C ALA A 40 9.62 -4.15 -0.34
N TRP A 41 10.44 -3.57 0.55
CA TRP A 41 11.66 -2.80 0.24
C TRP A 41 12.75 -3.02 1.28
#